data_AF-A0A7Y9J1M3-F1
#
_entry.id   AF-A0A7Y9J1M3-F1
#
_cell.length_a   1.000
_cell.length_b   1.000
_cell.length_c   1.000
_cell.angle_alpha   90.00
_cell.angle_beta   90.00
_cell.angle_gamma   90.00
#
_symmetry.space_group_name_H-M   'P 1'
#
loop_
_entity.id
_entity.type
_entity.pdbx_description
1 polymer ?
#
loop_
_entity_poly.entity_id
_entity_poly.type
_entity_poly.pdbx_seq_one_letter_code
_entity_poly.pdbx_strand_id
1 'polypeptide(L)'
;MSALIEKVVGDIGEKKRWQQYRARVRELPPGHRTAVEALERYLLRRGAITEGGVLVDLHEELVGTFEQAASRGTPIGEVVGADPVRFAEVLLGGYAAGEWIAGERQRLVAAFAAAQAQDGAAS
;
A
#
# COMPACT_ATOMS: atom_id res chain seq x y z
N MET A 1 12.41 -21.55 11.15
CA MET A 1 12.14 -21.83 9.73
C MET A 1 13.08 -20.95 8.90
N SER A 2 13.50 -21.36 7.71
CA SER A 2 14.55 -20.65 6.94
C SER A 2 13.99 -19.40 6.24
N ALA A 3 14.72 -18.27 6.30
CA ALA A 3 14.34 -16.97 5.71
C ALA A 3 13.96 -17.03 4.21
N LEU A 4 14.48 -18.01 3.47
CA LEU A 4 14.12 -18.24 2.07
C LEU A 4 12.66 -18.68 1.89
N ILE A 5 12.13 -19.50 2.81
CA ILE A 5 10.75 -20.01 2.76
C ILE A 5 9.77 -18.88 3.06
N GLU A 6 10.07 -18.05 4.06
CA GLU A 6 9.24 -16.88 4.40
C GLU A 6 9.13 -15.90 3.22
N LYS A 7 10.23 -15.61 2.54
CA LYS A 7 10.23 -14.75 1.35
C LYS A 7 9.39 -15.32 0.21
N VAL A 8 9.52 -16.61 -0.08
CA VAL A 8 8.75 -17.27 -1.15
C VAL A 8 7.25 -17.30 -0.82
N VAL A 9 6.89 -17.60 0.43
CA VAL A 9 5.49 -17.59 0.87
C VAL A 9 4.91 -16.17 0.83
N GLY A 10 5.68 -15.15 1.21
CA GLY A 10 5.33 -13.74 1.07
C GLY A 10 5.04 -13.33 -0.38
N ASP A 11 5.98 -13.56 -1.29
CA ASP A 11 5.84 -13.22 -2.72
C ASP A 11 4.63 -13.92 -3.37
N ILE A 12 4.38 -15.19 -3.02
CA ILE A 12 3.21 -15.94 -3.52
C ILE A 12 1.90 -15.34 -2.98
N GLY A 13 1.87 -14.93 -1.71
CA GLY A 13 0.75 -14.26 -1.09
C GLY A 13 0.43 -12.91 -1.75
N GLU A 14 1.44 -12.06 -1.91
CA GLU A 14 1.30 -10.75 -2.56
C GLU A 14 0.83 -10.88 -4.01
N LYS A 15 1.38 -11.83 -4.77
CA LYS A 15 0.95 -12.10 -6.15
C LYS A 15 -0.52 -12.51 -6.21
N LYS A 16 -1.00 -13.33 -5.27
CA LYS A 16 -2.40 -13.74 -5.20
C LYS A 16 -3.31 -12.55 -4.87
N ARG A 17 -2.95 -11.74 -3.88
CA ARG A 17 -3.69 -10.54 -3.47
C ARG A 17 -3.77 -9.54 -4.63
N TRP A 18 -2.68 -9.33 -5.36
CA TRP A 18 -2.67 -8.50 -6.55
C TRP A 18 -3.67 -8.96 -7.62
N GLN A 19 -3.71 -10.26 -7.93
CA GLN A 19 -4.68 -10.80 -8.89
C GLN A 19 -6.12 -10.60 -8.45
N GLN A 20 -6.41 -10.80 -7.16
CA GLN A 20 -7.74 -10.58 -6.58
C GLN A 20 -8.14 -9.10 -6.67
N TYR A 21 -7.24 -8.19 -6.30
CA TYR A 21 -7.45 -6.76 -6.47
C TYR A 21 -7.76 -6.39 -7.93
N ARG A 22 -6.99 -6.88 -8.90
CA ARG A 22 -7.24 -6.61 -10.33
C ARG A 22 -8.58 -7.16 -10.81
N ALA A 23 -9.01 -8.32 -10.30
CA ALA A 23 -10.32 -8.87 -10.62
C ALA A 23 -11.44 -7.96 -10.08
N ARG A 24 -11.35 -7.54 -8.82
CA ARG A 24 -12.30 -6.64 -8.17
C ARG A 24 -12.44 -5.29 -8.88
N VAL A 25 -11.32 -4.67 -9.26
CA VAL A 25 -11.34 -3.42 -10.05
C VAL A 25 -12.06 -3.60 -11.39
N ARG A 26 -11.91 -4.76 -12.04
CA ARG A 26 -12.61 -5.07 -13.31
C ARG A 26 -14.12 -5.29 -13.14
N GLU A 27 -14.61 -5.55 -11.95
CA GLU A 27 -16.05 -5.70 -11.68
C GLU A 27 -16.75 -4.37 -11.39
N LEU A 28 -15.98 -3.31 -11.08
CA LEU A 28 -16.53 -1.98 -10.83
C LEU A 28 -17.26 -1.40 -12.06
N PRO A 29 -18.29 -0.56 -11.85
CA PRO A 29 -18.89 0.24 -12.91
C PRO A 29 -17.84 1.06 -13.66
N PRO A 30 -18.03 1.37 -14.96
CA PRO A 30 -16.99 1.98 -15.79
C PRO A 30 -16.34 3.24 -15.20
N GLY A 31 -17.15 4.15 -14.65
CA GLY A 31 -16.63 5.37 -14.03
C GLY A 31 -15.80 5.10 -12.77
N HIS A 32 -16.30 4.25 -11.86
CA HIS A 32 -15.59 3.86 -10.64
C HIS A 32 -14.27 3.15 -10.97
N ARG A 33 -14.27 2.29 -11.99
CA ARG A 33 -13.04 1.64 -12.48
C ARG A 33 -12.02 2.65 -12.97
N THR A 34 -12.42 3.59 -13.83
CA THR A 34 -11.52 4.64 -14.34
C THR A 34 -10.93 5.48 -13.20
N ALA A 35 -11.74 5.80 -12.18
CA ALA A 35 -11.27 6.53 -11.00
C ALA A 35 -10.22 5.75 -10.21
N VAL A 36 -10.48 4.46 -9.93
CA VAL A 36 -9.51 3.60 -9.23
C VAL A 36 -8.22 3.46 -10.01
N GLU A 37 -8.26 3.23 -11.33
CA GLU A 37 -7.04 3.10 -12.17
C GLU A 37 -6.23 4.43 -12.22
N ALA A 38 -6.91 5.57 -12.17
CA ALA A 38 -6.23 6.87 -12.12
C ALA A 38 -5.55 7.12 -10.76
N LEU A 39 -6.24 6.77 -9.66
CA LEU A 39 -5.71 6.86 -8.30
C LEU A 39 -4.55 5.88 -8.10
N GLU A 40 -4.69 4.62 -8.54
CA GLU A 40 -3.62 3.62 -8.56
C GLU A 40 -2.36 4.16 -9.25
N ARG A 41 -2.49 4.71 -10.47
CA ARG A 41 -1.36 5.30 -11.19
C ARG A 41 -0.73 6.47 -10.43
N TYR A 42 -1.53 7.32 -9.79
CA TYR A 42 -1.03 8.43 -8.99
C TYR A 42 -0.26 7.92 -7.76
N LEU A 43 -0.86 7.01 -6.99
CA LEU A 43 -0.30 6.42 -5.78
C LEU A 43 1.00 5.66 -6.08
N LEU A 44 1.08 4.94 -7.19
CA LEU A 44 2.32 4.27 -7.62
C LEU A 44 3.44 5.26 -7.97
N ARG A 45 3.11 6.42 -8.56
CA ARG A 45 4.10 7.46 -8.89
C ARG A 45 4.53 8.25 -7.66
N ARG A 46 3.60 8.54 -6.76
CA ARG A 46 3.80 9.31 -5.53
C ARG A 46 4.45 8.46 -4.44
N GLY A 47 4.07 7.19 -4.34
CA GLY A 47 4.37 6.24 -3.27
C GLY A 47 5.60 5.37 -3.51
N ALA A 48 6.60 5.83 -4.26
CA ALA A 48 7.86 5.12 -4.51
C ALA A 48 8.70 4.80 -3.25
N ILE A 49 8.13 4.95 -2.04
CA ILE A 49 8.80 4.91 -0.73
C ILE A 49 8.21 3.80 0.18
N THR A 50 7.11 3.13 -0.19
CA THR A 50 6.47 2.10 0.67
C THR A 50 6.87 0.67 0.27
N GLU A 51 7.23 -0.17 1.25
CA GLU A 51 7.48 -1.62 1.06
C GLU A 51 6.30 -2.31 0.35
N GLY A 52 6.58 -3.40 -0.40
CA GLY A 52 5.60 -4.11 -1.23
C GLY A 52 4.28 -4.45 -0.52
N GLY A 53 4.35 -4.90 0.74
CA GLY A 53 3.16 -5.23 1.54
C GLY A 53 2.23 -4.04 1.84
N VAL A 54 2.80 -2.87 2.14
CA VAL A 54 2.04 -1.62 2.40
C VAL A 54 1.28 -1.17 1.16
N LEU A 55 1.89 -1.38 -0.01
CA LEU A 55 1.25 -1.06 -1.28
C LEU A 55 0.05 -1.97 -1.53
N VAL A 56 0.11 -3.27 -1.20
CA VAL A 56 -1.04 -4.17 -1.39
C VAL A 56 -2.20 -3.79 -0.46
N ASP A 57 -1.93 -3.45 0.80
CA ASP A 57 -2.97 -3.04 1.77
C ASP A 57 -3.69 -1.75 1.30
N LEU A 58 -2.92 -0.76 0.81
CA LEU A 58 -3.45 0.48 0.23
C LEU A 58 -4.38 0.19 -0.97
N HIS A 59 -4.00 -0.73 -1.86
CA HIS A 59 -4.82 -1.11 -3.01
C HIS A 59 -6.11 -1.82 -2.58
N GLU A 60 -6.07 -2.65 -1.53
CA GLU A 60 -7.25 -3.30 -0.99
C GLU A 60 -8.24 -2.33 -0.34
N GLU A 61 -7.75 -1.33 0.40
CA GLU A 61 -8.58 -0.25 0.94
C GLU A 61 -9.20 0.58 -0.18
N LEU A 62 -8.40 0.92 -1.20
CA LEU A 62 -8.86 1.69 -2.36
C LEU A 62 -10.00 0.97 -3.08
N VAL A 63 -9.82 -0.30 -3.47
CA VAL A 63 -10.88 -1.03 -4.19
C VAL A 63 -12.10 -1.27 -3.30
N GLY A 64 -11.91 -1.55 -2.01
CA GLY A 64 -13.01 -1.75 -1.06
C GLY A 64 -13.89 -0.50 -0.91
N THR A 65 -13.27 0.69 -0.87
CA THR A 65 -13.98 1.97 -0.83
C THR A 65 -14.89 2.14 -2.06
N PHE A 66 -14.37 1.82 -3.25
CA PHE A 66 -15.13 1.97 -4.50
C PHE A 66 -16.18 0.88 -4.71
N GLU A 67 -15.97 -0.33 -4.22
CA GLU A 67 -17.00 -1.38 -4.18
C GLU A 67 -18.18 -0.97 -3.30
N GLN A 68 -17.91 -0.45 -2.11
CA GLN A 68 -18.96 0.05 -1.22
C GLN A 68 -19.73 1.21 -1.86
N ALA A 69 -19.02 2.17 -2.46
CA ALA A 69 -19.64 3.27 -3.19
C ALA A 69 -20.51 2.77 -4.36
N ALA A 70 -20.00 1.84 -5.16
CA ALA A 70 -20.73 1.26 -6.29
C ALA A 70 -21.99 0.52 -5.82
N SER A 71 -21.91 -0.25 -4.73
CA SER A 71 -23.07 -0.98 -4.17
C SER A 71 -24.20 -0.06 -3.71
N ARG A 72 -23.87 1.18 -3.35
CA ARG A 72 -24.82 2.22 -2.91
C ARG A 72 -25.25 3.16 -4.03
N GLY A 73 -24.72 3.00 -5.25
CA GLY A 73 -24.94 3.94 -6.34
C GLY A 73 -24.32 5.32 -6.10
N THR A 74 -23.32 5.43 -5.22
CA THR A 74 -22.68 6.70 -4.86
C THR A 74 -21.88 7.25 -6.06
N PRO A 75 -22.16 8.49 -6.51
CA PRO A 75 -21.39 9.15 -7.55
C PRO A 75 -19.93 9.34 -7.16
N ILE A 76 -19.01 9.22 -8.12
CA ILE A 76 -17.56 9.31 -7.89
C ILE A 76 -17.17 10.61 -7.18
N GLY A 77 -17.80 11.74 -7.55
CA GLY A 77 -17.54 13.04 -6.92
C GLY A 77 -17.89 13.10 -5.42
N GLU A 78 -18.81 12.25 -4.95
CA GLU A 78 -19.10 12.11 -3.51
C GLU A 78 -18.10 11.18 -2.81
N VAL A 79 -17.48 10.24 -3.53
CA VAL A 79 -16.45 9.35 -3.00
C VAL A 79 -15.12 10.08 -2.83
N VAL A 80 -14.67 10.76 -3.88
CA VAL A 80 -13.34 11.41 -3.92
C VAL A 80 -13.40 12.87 -3.48
N GLY A 81 -14.58 13.46 -3.41
CA GLY A 81 -14.77 14.89 -3.18
C GLY A 81 -14.39 15.74 -4.39
N ALA A 82 -14.29 17.06 -4.17
CA ALA A 82 -13.94 18.01 -5.23
C ALA A 82 -12.45 17.94 -5.66
N ASP A 83 -11.60 17.33 -4.84
CA ASP A 83 -10.16 17.24 -5.07
C ASP A 83 -9.68 15.78 -4.94
N PRO A 84 -9.55 15.05 -6.07
CA PRO A 84 -9.08 13.67 -6.07
C PRO A 84 -7.60 13.53 -5.68
N VAL A 85 -6.80 14.59 -5.80
CA VAL A 85 -5.40 14.60 -5.33
C VAL A 85 -5.39 14.61 -3.81
N ARG A 86 -6.18 15.49 -3.19
CA ARG A 86 -6.33 15.52 -1.73
C ARG A 86 -6.83 14.18 -1.19
N PHE A 87 -7.79 13.54 -1.86
CA PHE A 87 -8.24 12.19 -1.49
C PHE A 87 -7.06 11.20 -1.47
N ALA A 88 -6.27 11.15 -2.55
CA ALA A 88 -5.13 10.26 -2.65
C ALA A 88 -4.05 10.55 -1.59
N GLU A 89 -3.78 11.83 -1.30
CA GLU A 89 -2.82 12.27 -0.29
C GLU A 89 -3.26 11.91 1.14
N VAL A 90 -4.56 12.04 1.45
CA VAL A 90 -5.12 11.62 2.74
C VAL A 90 -5.05 10.10 2.89
N LEU A 91 -5.45 9.36 1.86
CA LEU A 91 -5.36 7.90 1.84
C LEU A 91 -3.92 7.46 2.09
N LEU A 92 -2.96 7.99 1.33
CA LEU A 92 -1.55 7.64 1.48
C LEU A 92 -0.93 8.15 2.80
N GLY A 93 -1.42 9.28 3.33
CA GLY A 93 -1.02 9.81 4.63
C GLY A 93 -1.32 8.86 5.78
N GLY A 94 -2.45 8.15 5.74
CA GLY A 94 -2.80 7.10 6.72
C GLY A 94 -1.73 6.00 6.82
N TYR A 95 -1.09 5.66 5.69
CA TYR A 95 -0.04 4.64 5.63
C TYR A 95 1.36 5.19 5.90
N ALA A 96 1.61 6.49 5.63
CA ALA A 96 2.90 7.14 5.87
C ALA A 96 3.12 7.59 7.33
N ALA A 97 2.04 7.84 8.10
CA ALA A 97 2.11 8.59 9.35
C ALA A 97 2.44 7.79 10.63
N GLY A 98 2.46 6.46 10.65
CA GLY A 98 2.88 5.82 11.90
C GLY A 98 2.85 4.31 12.02
N GLU A 99 1.94 3.60 11.36
CA GLU A 99 1.72 2.18 11.72
C GLU A 99 2.73 1.22 11.06
N TRP A 100 3.26 1.53 9.87
CA TRP A 100 3.95 0.50 9.06
C TRP A 100 5.46 0.71 8.81
N ILE A 101 6.01 1.90 9.09
CA ILE A 101 7.48 2.08 9.13
C ILE A 101 8.10 1.63 10.46
N ALA A 102 7.30 1.13 11.41
CA ALA A 102 7.80 0.64 12.68
C ALA A 102 8.82 -0.49 12.48
N GLY A 103 8.55 -1.40 11.53
CA GLY A 103 9.48 -2.48 11.17
C GLY A 103 10.79 -1.93 10.59
N GLU A 104 10.71 -1.03 9.62
CA GLU A 104 11.91 -0.44 9.02
C GLU A 104 12.69 0.46 10.00
N ARG A 105 12.00 1.18 10.89
CA ARG A 105 12.63 1.91 12.00
C ARG A 105 13.38 0.97 12.94
N GLN A 106 12.80 -0.19 13.28
CA GLN A 106 13.48 -1.20 14.09
C GLN A 106 14.69 -1.79 13.36
N ARG A 107 14.58 -2.09 12.05
CA ARG A 107 15.70 -2.57 11.24
C ARG A 107 16.84 -1.54 11.17
N LEU A 108 16.52 -0.27 10.98
CA LEU A 108 17.49 0.83 10.98
C LEU A 108 18.21 0.95 12.33
N VAL A 109 17.47 0.94 13.44
CA VAL A 109 18.05 0.99 14.80
C VAL A 109 18.96 -0.22 15.05
N ALA A 110 18.52 -1.42 14.66
CA ALA A 110 19.31 -2.65 14.81
C ALA A 110 20.60 -2.62 13.97
N ALA A 111 20.53 -2.11 12.74
CA ALA A 111 21.70 -1.99 11.86
C ALA A 111 22.75 -1.03 12.43
N PHE A 112 22.33 0.12 12.97
CA PHE A 112 23.24 1.07 13.62
C PHE A 112 23.83 0.52 14.93
N ALA A 113 23.03 -0.20 15.73
CA ALA A 113 23.54 -0.87 16.93
C ALA A 113 24.61 -1.93 16.59
N ALA A 114 24.40 -2.71 15.52
CA ALA A 114 25.37 -3.68 15.03
C ALA A 114 26.65 -3.02 14.52
N ALA A 115 26.54 -1.91 13.78
CA ALA A 115 27.68 -1.14 13.30
C ALA A 115 28.53 -0.58 14.47
N GLN A 116 27.87 -0.02 15.48
CA GLN A 116 28.55 0.51 16.69
C GLN A 116 29.29 -0.58 17.48
N ALA A 117 28.71 -1.79 17.58
CA ALA A 117 29.36 -2.92 18.23
C ALA A 117 30.61 -3.41 17.46
N GLN A 118 30.61 -3.29 16.13
CA GLN A 118 31.75 -3.63 15.28
C GLN A 118 32.87 -2.59 15.37
N ASP A 119 32.53 -1.29 15.40
CA ASP A 119 33.50 -0.20 15.58
C ASP A 119 34.15 -0.24 16.98
N GLY A 120 33.37 -0.53 18.02
CA GLY A 120 33.87 -0.63 19.40
C GLY A 120 34.71 -1.88 19.68
N ALA A 121 34.60 -2.93 18.86
CA ALA A 121 35.44 -4.13 18.95
C ALA A 121 36.78 -4.01 18.21
N ALA A 122 36.93 -2.97 17.38
CA ALA A 122 38.15 -2.65 16.64
C ALA A 122 39.04 -1.59 17.33
N SER A 123 38.63 -1.11 18.52
CA SER A 123 39.37 -0.17 19.38
C SER A 123 39.84 -0.83 20.67
#